data_AF-A0A0P0SBQ9-F1
#
_entry.id   AF-A0A0P0SBQ9-F1
#
_cell.length_a   1.000
_cell.length_b   1.000
_cell.length_c   1.000
_cell.angle_alpha   90.00
_cell.angle_beta   90.00
_cell.angle_gamma   90.00
#
_symmetry.space_group_name_H-M   'P 1'
#
loop_
_entity.id
_entity.type
_entity.pdbx_description
1 polymer ?
#
loop_
_entity_poly.entity_id
_entity_poly.type
_entity_poly.pdbx_seq_one_letter_code
_entity_poly.pdbx_strand_id
1 'polypeptide(L)'
;MVRGPGSASTMNHLRSGTADVAIATVDSAMAELERSPGFALRALARLHDDVVHAVVPAESALREIADLGGRRISVEDTSSGIRALAPRILEFAGIDPAEEPAREEGLQRSIVSLERREIDAFLWAGAVPTFPIVEASRRYPVRLLDLERLVPIFRQHFPLYSATVVPRGIYAGTTGPIDTVAVRNLLLVREDFPEELAYALTLTTMNRRADLVRAAPVARAIDPMIAIMTLPVPLHRGAERAYRALKNMS
;
A
#
# COMPACT_ATOMS: atom_id res chain seq x y z
N MET A 1 6.79 -18.18 2.48
CA MET A 1 6.46 -16.79 2.13
C MET A 1 7.71 -16.17 1.55
N VAL A 2 7.77 -15.98 0.23
CA VAL A 2 8.91 -15.30 -0.39
C VAL A 2 8.74 -13.81 -0.11
N ARG A 3 9.59 -13.24 0.75
CA ARG A 3 9.79 -11.79 0.82
C ARG A 3 10.64 -11.42 -0.40
N GLY A 4 9.98 -11.10 -1.52
CA GLY A 4 10.62 -10.56 -2.71
C GLY A 4 10.61 -9.03 -2.70
N PRO A 5 11.45 -8.36 -3.52
CA PRO A 5 11.40 -6.93 -3.71
C PRO A 5 10.04 -6.60 -4.33
N GLY A 6 9.11 -6.21 -3.47
CA GLY A 6 7.76 -5.69 -3.74
C GLY A 6 6.80 -6.50 -4.62
N SER A 7 5.65 -5.87 -4.89
CA SER A 7 4.44 -6.47 -5.46
C SER A 7 4.70 -7.10 -6.83
N ALA A 8 5.42 -6.42 -7.73
CA ALA A 8 5.67 -6.92 -9.09
C ALA A 8 6.55 -8.20 -9.12
N SER A 9 7.57 -8.31 -8.26
CA SER A 9 8.37 -9.54 -8.13
C SER A 9 7.53 -10.68 -7.57
N THR A 10 6.66 -10.38 -6.60
CA THR A 10 5.79 -11.36 -5.96
C THR A 10 4.76 -11.91 -6.95
N MET A 11 4.20 -11.06 -7.81
CA MET A 11 3.29 -11.47 -8.88
C MET A 11 3.96 -12.39 -9.91
N ASN A 12 5.21 -12.12 -10.27
CA ASN A 12 5.98 -12.99 -11.16
C ASN A 12 6.18 -14.40 -10.59
N HIS A 13 6.48 -14.52 -9.29
CA HIS A 13 6.61 -15.84 -8.64
C HIS A 13 5.28 -16.59 -8.58
N LEU A 14 4.18 -15.88 -8.36
CA LEU A 14 2.85 -16.49 -8.37
C LEU A 14 2.50 -17.02 -9.76
N ARG A 15 2.81 -16.24 -10.81
CA ARG A 15 2.59 -16.60 -12.21
C ARG A 15 3.49 -17.75 -12.69
N SER A 16 4.76 -17.76 -12.32
CA SER A 16 5.71 -18.80 -12.72
C SER A 16 5.54 -20.12 -11.95
N GLY A 17 4.72 -20.12 -10.89
CA GLY A 17 4.55 -21.29 -10.03
C GLY A 17 5.62 -21.45 -8.95
N THR A 18 6.60 -20.53 -8.85
CA THR A 18 7.63 -20.60 -7.81
C THR A 18 7.14 -20.10 -6.44
N ALA A 19 5.95 -19.48 -6.39
CA ALA A 19 5.18 -19.27 -5.18
C ALA A 19 3.70 -19.66 -5.42
N ASP A 20 3.05 -20.20 -4.40
CA ASP A 20 1.61 -20.53 -4.46
C ASP A 20 0.72 -19.42 -3.88
N VAL A 21 1.30 -18.54 -3.07
CA VAL A 21 0.60 -17.45 -2.37
C VAL A 21 1.45 -16.19 -2.44
N ALA A 22 0.80 -15.06 -2.73
CA ALA A 22 1.40 -13.73 -2.80
C ALA A 22 0.65 -12.74 -1.91
N ILE A 23 1.35 -11.71 -1.45
CA ILE A 23 0.71 -10.47 -1.00
C ILE A 23 1.10 -9.40 -2.02
N ALA A 24 0.11 -8.71 -2.57
CA ALA A 24 0.33 -7.58 -3.47
C ALA A 24 -0.80 -6.56 -3.35
N THR A 25 -0.48 -5.32 -3.70
CA THR A 25 -1.50 -4.27 -3.84
C THR A 25 -2.41 -4.57 -5.04
N VAL A 26 -3.69 -4.19 -4.93
CA VAL A 26 -4.70 -4.51 -5.95
C VAL A 26 -4.39 -3.91 -7.33
N ASP A 27 -3.79 -2.73 -7.38
CA ASP A 27 -3.30 -2.09 -8.61
C ASP A 27 -2.17 -2.90 -9.28
N SER A 28 -1.20 -3.40 -8.51
CA SER A 28 -0.13 -4.28 -9.02
C SER A 28 -0.69 -5.60 -9.55
N ALA A 29 -1.67 -6.18 -8.85
CA ALA A 29 -2.34 -7.39 -9.31
C ALA A 29 -3.09 -7.17 -10.64
N MET A 30 -3.78 -6.04 -10.78
CA MET A 30 -4.47 -5.68 -12.02
C MET A 30 -3.50 -5.43 -13.17
N ALA A 31 -2.41 -4.71 -12.93
CA ALA A 31 -1.38 -4.50 -13.95
C ALA A 31 -0.74 -5.81 -14.42
N GLU A 32 -0.56 -6.80 -13.53
CA GLU A 32 -0.08 -8.12 -13.93
C GLU A 32 -1.11 -8.87 -14.80
N LEU A 33 -2.40 -8.83 -14.43
CA LEU A 33 -3.46 -9.48 -15.23
C LEU A 33 -3.56 -8.88 -16.63
N GLU A 34 -3.39 -7.56 -16.77
CA GLU A 34 -3.37 -6.89 -18.07
C GLU A 34 -2.15 -7.30 -18.92
N ARG A 35 -0.99 -7.49 -18.29
CA ARG A 35 0.26 -7.85 -18.96
C ARG A 35 0.40 -9.33 -19.29
N SER A 36 -0.38 -10.19 -18.63
CA SER A 36 -0.27 -11.65 -18.72
C SER A 36 -1.58 -12.30 -19.16
N PRO A 37 -1.96 -12.22 -20.46
CA PRO A 37 -3.17 -12.87 -20.97
C PRO A 37 -3.21 -14.37 -20.65
N GLY A 38 -4.36 -14.85 -20.16
CA GLY A 38 -4.55 -16.25 -19.75
C GLY A 38 -4.06 -16.58 -18.34
N PHE A 39 -3.38 -15.65 -17.66
CA PHE A 39 -3.13 -15.76 -16.22
C PHE A 39 -4.33 -15.25 -15.44
N ALA A 40 -4.79 -16.04 -14.46
CA ALA A 40 -5.93 -15.68 -13.64
C ALA A 40 -5.61 -15.81 -12.15
N LEU A 41 -6.03 -14.78 -11.41
CA LEU A 41 -5.81 -14.65 -9.97
C LEU A 41 -7.13 -14.79 -9.22
N ARG A 42 -7.02 -15.22 -7.97
CA ARG A 42 -8.09 -15.16 -6.98
C ARG A 42 -7.55 -14.60 -5.68
N ALA A 43 -8.39 -13.86 -4.98
CA ALA A 43 -8.07 -13.36 -3.65
C ALA A 43 -8.56 -14.34 -2.59
N LEU A 44 -7.77 -14.53 -1.54
CA LEU A 44 -8.20 -15.16 -0.30
C LEU A 44 -8.73 -14.13 0.69
N ALA A 45 -8.12 -12.94 0.74
CA ALA A 45 -8.50 -11.87 1.64
C ALA A 45 -7.92 -10.51 1.21
N ARG A 46 -8.60 -9.42 1.58
CA ARG A 46 -7.95 -8.12 1.82
C ARG A 46 -7.29 -8.18 3.20
N LEU A 47 -6.01 -7.81 3.27
CA LEU A 47 -5.22 -7.89 4.50
C LEU A 47 -5.09 -6.54 5.21
N HIS A 48 -4.67 -5.52 4.50
CA HIS A 48 -4.55 -4.16 5.03
C HIS A 48 -4.56 -3.18 3.88
N ASP A 49 -4.54 -1.89 4.20
CA ASP A 49 -4.34 -0.85 3.21
C ASP A 49 -2.93 -0.27 3.34
N ASP A 50 -2.35 0.09 2.20
CA ASP A 50 -1.22 1.00 2.15
C ASP A 50 -1.74 2.40 1.85
N VAL A 51 -1.41 3.32 2.73
CA VAL A 51 -1.85 4.72 2.68
C VAL A 51 -0.70 5.55 2.12
N VAL A 52 -1.02 6.48 1.21
CA VAL A 52 -0.03 7.39 0.64
C VAL A 52 0.41 8.42 1.69
N HIS A 53 1.71 8.55 1.85
CA HIS A 53 2.39 9.50 2.71
C HIS A 53 3.27 10.40 1.84
N ALA A 54 2.96 11.69 1.80
CA ALA A 54 3.86 12.71 1.26
C ALA A 54 4.58 13.39 2.43
N VAL A 55 5.79 12.94 2.75
CA VAL A 55 6.49 13.31 3.97
C VAL A 55 7.44 14.48 3.72
N VAL A 56 7.36 15.50 4.58
CA VAL A 56 8.25 16.67 4.60
C VAL A 56 8.75 16.93 6.02
N PRO A 57 9.86 17.68 6.21
CA PRO A 57 10.24 18.20 7.52
C PRO A 57 9.09 19.02 8.12
N ALA A 58 8.84 18.93 9.43
CA ALA A 58 7.73 19.64 10.08
C ALA A 58 7.80 21.17 9.85
N GLU A 59 9.01 21.72 9.95
CA GLU A 59 9.36 23.13 9.76
C GLU A 59 9.35 23.56 8.28
N SER A 60 9.13 22.64 7.33
CA SER A 60 9.18 22.94 5.90
C SER A 60 8.15 23.99 5.52
N ALA A 61 8.48 24.84 4.54
CA ALA A 61 7.55 25.79 3.96
C ALA A 61 6.50 25.12 3.05
N LEU A 62 6.74 23.89 2.57
CA LEU A 62 5.90 23.15 1.62
C LEU A 62 4.54 22.79 2.25
N ARG A 63 3.42 23.28 1.75
CA ARG A 63 2.08 23.08 2.34
C ARG A 63 1.21 22.12 1.56
N GLU A 64 1.37 22.03 0.26
CA GLU A 64 0.62 21.14 -0.62
C GLU A 64 1.52 20.40 -1.60
N ILE A 65 0.99 19.37 -2.27
CA ILE A 65 1.76 18.56 -3.23
C ILE A 65 2.31 19.42 -4.38
N ALA A 66 1.60 20.47 -4.80
CA ALA A 66 2.06 21.38 -5.85
C ALA A 66 3.37 22.12 -5.47
N ASP A 67 3.63 22.32 -4.17
CA ASP A 67 4.88 22.96 -3.71
C ASP A 67 6.12 22.08 -3.93
N LEU A 68 5.93 20.80 -4.28
CA LEU A 68 7.03 19.88 -4.60
C LEU A 68 7.68 20.19 -5.96
N GLY A 69 7.10 21.06 -6.78
CA GLY A 69 7.73 21.54 -8.01
C GLY A 69 9.07 22.22 -7.74
N GLY A 70 10.08 21.83 -8.50
CA GLY A 70 11.49 22.21 -8.36
C GLY A 70 12.20 21.62 -7.14
N ARG A 71 11.59 20.66 -6.41
CA ARG A 71 12.16 20.09 -5.18
C ARG A 71 12.81 18.74 -5.41
N ARG A 72 13.77 18.39 -4.55
CA ARG A 72 14.41 17.07 -4.58
C ARG A 72 13.49 16.10 -3.86
N ILE A 73 12.77 15.29 -4.61
CA ILE A 73 11.87 14.29 -4.05
C ILE A 73 12.44 12.89 -4.22
N SER A 74 12.15 12.00 -3.27
CA SER A 74 12.29 10.56 -3.50
C SER A 74 10.94 9.86 -3.48
N VAL A 75 10.86 8.72 -4.16
CA VAL A 75 9.73 7.80 -4.15
C VAL A 75 10.30 6.43 -3.77
N GLU A 76 9.52 5.62 -3.05
CA GLU A 76 9.89 4.24 -2.77
C GLU A 76 10.30 3.49 -4.05
N ASP A 77 11.34 2.66 -3.93
CA ASP A 77 11.95 1.97 -5.06
C ASP A 77 11.00 1.06 -5.86
N THR A 78 11.52 0.65 -7.04
CA THR A 78 10.91 -0.05 -8.19
C THR A 78 9.85 -1.12 -7.93
N SER A 79 9.75 -1.63 -6.72
CA SER A 79 8.99 -2.82 -6.42
C SER A 79 7.60 -2.56 -5.80
N SER A 80 7.33 -1.33 -5.37
CA SER A 80 6.13 -0.95 -4.62
C SER A 80 4.95 -0.49 -5.49
N GLY A 81 3.73 -0.62 -4.98
CA GLY A 81 2.51 -0.10 -5.63
C GLY A 81 2.53 1.43 -5.79
N ILE A 82 3.28 2.15 -4.95
CA ILE A 82 3.41 3.62 -5.07
C ILE A 82 4.20 4.04 -6.32
N ARG A 83 5.08 3.21 -6.89
CA ARG A 83 5.80 3.55 -8.13
C ARG A 83 4.86 3.96 -9.27
N ALA A 84 3.75 3.23 -9.43
CA ALA A 84 2.77 3.53 -10.46
C ALA A 84 1.90 4.74 -10.10
N LEU A 85 1.79 5.08 -8.82
CA LEU A 85 0.92 6.13 -8.32
C LEU A 85 1.61 7.49 -8.20
N ALA A 86 2.87 7.52 -7.76
CA ALA A 86 3.62 8.74 -7.49
C ALA A 86 3.70 9.68 -8.70
N PRO A 87 4.03 9.22 -9.93
CA PRO A 87 4.01 10.09 -11.12
C PRO A 87 2.65 10.76 -11.32
N ARG A 88 1.54 10.02 -11.14
CA ARG A 88 0.18 10.57 -11.28
C ARG A 88 -0.18 11.57 -10.18
N ILE A 89 0.29 11.35 -8.95
CA ILE A 89 0.13 12.31 -7.85
C ILE A 89 0.80 13.64 -8.22
N LEU A 90 2.03 13.56 -8.76
CA LEU A 90 2.80 14.73 -9.19
C LEU A 90 2.15 15.41 -10.40
N GLU A 91 1.75 14.66 -11.42
CA GLU A 91 1.06 15.18 -12.61
C GLU A 91 -0.22 15.94 -12.25
N PHE A 92 -1.07 15.39 -11.37
CA PHE A 92 -2.28 16.09 -10.92
C PHE A 92 -2.01 17.29 -10.02
N ALA A 93 -0.81 17.37 -9.43
CA ALA A 93 -0.34 18.55 -8.74
C ALA A 93 0.33 19.57 -9.67
N GLY A 94 0.40 19.30 -10.98
CA GLY A 94 1.00 20.17 -11.98
C GLY A 94 2.52 20.03 -12.11
N ILE A 95 3.09 18.93 -11.62
CA ILE A 95 4.53 18.64 -11.69
C ILE A 95 4.73 17.55 -12.74
N ASP A 96 5.56 17.81 -13.75
CA ASP A 96 5.87 16.84 -14.79
C ASP A 96 6.98 15.89 -14.31
N PRO A 97 6.69 14.59 -14.07
CA PRO A 97 7.68 13.63 -13.60
C PRO A 97 8.78 13.33 -14.62
N ALA A 98 8.59 13.65 -15.90
CA ALA A 98 9.60 13.49 -16.93
C ALA A 98 10.66 14.60 -16.88
N GLU A 99 10.24 15.83 -16.59
CA GLU A 99 11.14 16.98 -16.41
C GLU A 99 11.76 17.02 -15.01
N GLU A 100 11.01 16.53 -14.00
CA GLU A 100 11.40 16.53 -12.59
C GLU A 100 11.41 15.11 -12.00
N PRO A 101 12.35 14.25 -12.42
CA PRO A 101 12.36 12.86 -11.98
C PRO A 101 12.69 12.74 -10.49
N ALA A 102 11.83 12.01 -9.78
CA ALA A 102 12.08 11.63 -8.40
C ALA A 102 13.25 10.64 -8.29
N ARG A 103 14.00 10.72 -7.19
CA ARG A 103 14.96 9.68 -6.82
C ARG A 103 14.24 8.41 -6.39
N GLU A 104 14.76 7.26 -6.73
CA GLU A 104 14.25 5.98 -6.23
C GLU A 104 15.03 5.58 -4.98
N GLU A 105 14.37 5.62 -3.82
CA GLU A 105 14.98 5.33 -2.52
C GLU A 105 13.99 4.57 -1.63
N GLY A 106 14.40 3.40 -1.11
CA GLY A 106 13.61 2.70 -0.09
C GLY A 106 13.43 3.53 1.19
N LEU A 107 12.39 3.23 1.99
CA LEU A 107 11.96 4.06 3.13
C LEU A 107 13.08 4.52 4.06
N GLN A 108 13.95 3.60 4.48
CA GLN A 108 15.05 3.92 5.41
C GLN A 108 16.04 4.91 4.80
N ARG A 109 16.34 4.74 3.50
CA ARG A 109 17.22 5.67 2.79
C ARG A 109 16.56 7.04 2.64
N SER A 110 15.29 7.07 2.24
CA SER A 110 14.51 8.32 2.12
C SER A 110 14.46 9.09 3.44
N ILE A 111 14.26 8.41 4.58
CA ILE A 111 14.32 9.04 5.91
C ILE A 111 15.70 9.67 6.16
N VAL A 112 16.79 8.93 5.92
CA VAL A 112 18.16 9.44 6.11
C VAL A 112 18.46 10.61 5.17
N SER A 113 18.07 10.51 3.90
CA SER A 113 18.23 11.57 2.91
C SER A 113 17.47 12.84 3.33
N LEU A 114 16.27 12.69 3.91
CA LEU A 114 15.48 13.81 4.43
C LEU A 114 16.16 14.46 5.65
N GLU A 115 16.61 13.65 6.62
CA GLU A 115 17.35 14.12 7.80
C GLU A 115 18.62 14.90 7.41
N ARG A 116 19.31 14.46 6.35
CA ARG A 116 20.51 15.09 5.80
C ARG A 116 20.23 16.25 4.84
N ARG A 117 18.95 16.56 4.57
CA ARG A 117 18.53 17.56 3.59
C ARG A 117 19.08 17.29 2.17
N GLU A 118 19.32 16.02 1.84
CA GLU A 118 19.66 15.56 0.50
C GLU A 118 18.42 15.54 -0.42
N ILE A 119 17.25 15.36 0.19
CA ILE A 119 15.91 15.51 -0.40
C ILE A 119 15.08 16.46 0.48
N ASP A 120 14.04 17.03 -0.11
CA ASP A 120 13.11 17.97 0.52
C ASP A 120 11.78 17.30 0.91
N ALA A 121 11.42 16.21 0.23
CA ALA A 121 10.25 15.39 0.52
C ALA A 121 10.46 13.95 0.05
N PHE A 122 9.64 13.02 0.56
CA PHE A 122 9.52 11.69 -0.05
C PHE A 122 8.07 11.21 -0.10
N LEU A 123 7.74 10.43 -1.13
CA LEU A 123 6.47 9.72 -1.26
C LEU A 123 6.63 8.25 -0.89
N TRP A 124 5.74 7.76 -0.05
CA TRP A 124 5.70 6.39 0.46
C TRP A 124 4.26 5.87 0.46
N ALA A 125 4.04 4.58 0.23
CA ALA A 125 2.77 3.96 0.55
C ALA A 125 2.98 2.83 1.55
N GLY A 126 2.23 2.86 2.65
CA GLY A 126 2.33 1.81 3.65
C GLY A 126 1.25 1.93 4.72
N ALA A 127 1.16 0.89 5.54
CA ALA A 127 0.22 0.86 6.65
C ALA A 127 0.41 2.04 7.61
N VAL A 128 -0.69 2.45 8.25
CA VAL A 128 -0.70 3.49 9.29
C VAL A 128 -0.83 2.81 10.66
N PRO A 129 0.07 3.05 11.63
CA PRO A 129 1.30 3.84 11.51
C PRO A 129 2.40 3.12 10.71
N THR A 130 3.17 3.88 9.93
CA THR A 130 4.44 3.38 9.39
C THR A 130 5.52 3.58 10.45
N PHE A 131 5.88 2.50 11.16
CA PHE A 131 6.77 2.58 12.34
C PHE A 131 8.11 3.29 12.10
N PRO A 132 8.84 3.06 10.99
CA PRO A 132 10.06 3.82 10.73
C PRO A 132 9.84 5.34 10.64
N ILE A 133 8.70 5.79 10.09
CA ILE A 133 8.34 7.21 10.04
C ILE A 133 7.98 7.72 11.45
N VAL A 134 7.28 6.91 12.26
CA VAL A 134 7.00 7.25 13.66
C VAL A 134 8.31 7.46 14.43
N GLU A 135 9.25 6.53 14.32
CA GLU A 135 10.54 6.60 15.00
C GLU A 135 11.39 7.77 14.51
N ALA A 136 11.45 8.00 13.19
CA ALA A 136 12.10 9.16 12.61
C ALA A 136 11.50 10.47 13.13
N SER A 137 10.17 10.57 13.18
CA SER A 137 9.46 11.78 13.63
C SER A 137 9.80 12.20 15.06
N ARG A 138 10.27 11.28 15.90
CA ARG A 138 10.72 11.57 17.28
C ARG A 138 12.09 12.24 17.35
N ARG A 139 12.96 12.00 16.37
CA ARG A 139 14.33 12.54 16.29
C ARG A 139 14.41 13.75 15.36
N TYR A 140 13.69 13.67 14.25
CA TYR A 140 13.60 14.68 13.23
C TYR A 140 12.11 14.89 12.90
N PRO A 141 11.46 15.91 13.48
CA PRO A 141 10.03 16.11 13.30
C PRO A 141 9.66 16.20 11.82
N VAL A 142 8.72 15.35 11.40
CA VAL A 142 8.15 15.32 10.04
C VAL A 142 6.65 15.50 10.11
N ARG A 143 6.07 15.98 9.01
CA ARG A 143 4.63 16.03 8.79
C ARG A 143 4.28 15.53 7.40
N LEU A 144 3.00 15.24 7.19
CA LEU A 144 2.49 14.87 5.89
C LEU A 144 1.94 16.11 5.17
N LEU A 145 2.11 16.16 3.85
CA LEU A 145 1.32 17.02 2.98
C LEU A 145 -0.04 16.39 2.74
N ASP A 146 -1.06 17.24 2.72
CA ASP A 146 -2.44 16.83 2.52
C ASP A 146 -2.74 16.65 1.02
N LEU A 147 -3.55 15.63 0.69
CA LEU A 147 -3.96 15.27 -0.67
C LEU A 147 -5.46 15.56 -0.91
N GLU A 148 -6.17 16.26 -0.03
CA GLU A 148 -7.60 16.59 -0.11
C GLU A 148 -8.00 17.06 -1.51
N ARG A 149 -7.22 17.97 -2.11
CA ARG A 149 -7.46 18.51 -3.46
C ARG A 149 -7.33 17.46 -4.57
N LEU A 150 -6.49 16.44 -4.36
CA LEU A 150 -6.24 15.37 -5.32
C LEU A 150 -7.19 14.18 -5.14
N VAL A 151 -7.74 13.96 -3.93
CA VAL A 151 -8.61 12.82 -3.62
C VAL A 151 -9.79 12.69 -4.60
N PRO A 152 -10.57 13.76 -4.94
CA PRO A 152 -11.66 13.65 -5.92
C PRO A 152 -11.18 13.20 -7.31
N ILE A 153 -10.04 13.72 -7.76
CA ILE A 153 -9.44 13.37 -9.06
C ILE A 153 -9.01 11.89 -9.04
N PHE A 154 -8.36 11.44 -7.96
CA PHE A 154 -8.00 10.04 -7.79
C PHE A 154 -9.19 9.11 -7.81
N ARG A 155 -10.29 9.47 -7.14
CA ARG A 155 -11.52 8.66 -7.14
C ARG A 155 -12.14 8.53 -8.52
N GLN A 156 -12.00 9.54 -9.38
CA GLN A 156 -12.54 9.54 -10.73
C GLN A 156 -11.69 8.71 -11.70
N HIS A 157 -10.36 8.83 -11.61
CA HIS A 157 -9.43 8.23 -12.57
C HIS A 157 -8.83 6.89 -12.13
N PHE A 158 -8.83 6.61 -10.82
CA PHE A 158 -8.17 5.45 -10.23
C PHE A 158 -9.09 4.71 -9.26
N PRO A 159 -10.07 3.95 -9.79
CA PRO A 159 -11.12 3.30 -8.99
C PRO A 159 -10.60 2.21 -8.03
N LEU A 160 -9.33 1.83 -8.16
CA LEU A 160 -8.67 0.88 -7.26
C LEU A 160 -8.26 1.50 -5.92
N TYR A 161 -8.17 2.83 -5.85
CA TYR A 161 -7.79 3.59 -4.67
C TYR A 161 -9.01 4.19 -4.00
N SER A 162 -8.97 4.26 -2.67
CA SER A 162 -10.02 4.86 -1.86
C SER A 162 -9.50 6.08 -1.11
N ALA A 163 -10.33 7.10 -0.97
CA ALA A 163 -10.07 8.17 -0.01
C ALA A 163 -9.95 7.60 1.41
N THR A 164 -9.02 8.14 2.18
CA THR A 164 -8.83 7.81 3.59
C THR A 164 -8.25 8.99 4.34
N VAL A 165 -8.21 8.89 5.66
CA VAL A 165 -7.65 9.91 6.54
C VAL A 165 -6.58 9.28 7.41
N VAL A 166 -5.40 9.91 7.49
CA VAL A 166 -4.42 9.62 8.55
C VAL A 166 -4.84 10.43 9.79
N PRO A 167 -5.15 9.78 10.93
CA PRO A 167 -5.56 10.51 12.13
C PRO A 167 -4.44 11.42 12.66
N ARG A 168 -4.83 12.50 13.33
CA ARG A 168 -3.89 13.38 14.04
C ARG A 168 -3.08 12.60 15.10
N GLY A 169 -1.85 13.04 15.34
CA GLY A 169 -1.02 12.50 16.42
C GLY A 169 -0.35 11.15 16.15
N ILE A 170 -0.52 10.57 14.94
CA ILE A 170 0.22 9.37 14.53
C ILE A 170 1.72 9.68 14.36
N TYR A 171 2.05 10.83 13.77
CA TYR A 171 3.42 11.31 13.57
C TYR A 171 3.62 12.62 14.33
N ALA A 172 4.77 12.79 14.99
CA ALA A 172 4.97 13.85 15.98
C ALA A 172 4.78 15.29 15.45
N GLY A 173 5.04 15.54 14.16
CA GLY A 173 4.84 16.85 13.54
C GLY A 173 3.47 17.08 12.89
N THR A 174 2.54 16.13 13.00
CA THR A 174 1.22 16.22 12.34
C THR A 174 0.15 16.73 13.32
N THR A 175 -0.29 17.97 13.10
CA THR A 175 -1.18 18.70 14.02
C THR A 175 -2.68 18.48 13.77
N GLY A 176 -3.06 17.96 12.60
CA GLY A 176 -4.45 17.70 12.20
C GLY A 176 -4.62 16.33 11.51
N PRO A 177 -5.86 15.90 11.20
CA PRO A 177 -6.07 14.81 10.26
C PRO A 177 -5.48 15.19 8.88
N ILE A 178 -5.07 14.18 8.12
CA ILE A 178 -4.52 14.36 6.76
C ILE A 178 -5.35 13.54 5.80
N ASP A 179 -5.98 14.19 4.84
CA ASP A 179 -6.71 13.53 3.76
C ASP A 179 -5.73 12.96 2.74
N THR A 180 -5.96 11.70 2.35
CA THR A 180 -5.08 10.98 1.44
C THR A 180 -5.80 9.83 0.76
N VAL A 181 -5.07 9.03 -0.01
CA VAL A 181 -5.59 7.86 -0.71
C VAL A 181 -4.91 6.59 -0.20
N ALA A 182 -5.62 5.48 -0.32
CA ALA A 182 -5.19 4.17 0.09
C ALA A 182 -5.40 3.15 -1.01
N VAL A 183 -4.51 2.14 -1.05
CA VAL A 183 -4.61 0.96 -1.90
C VAL A 183 -4.66 -0.29 -1.05
N ARG A 184 -5.48 -1.25 -1.45
CA ARG A 184 -5.71 -2.48 -0.70
C ARG A 184 -4.61 -3.50 -1.01
N ASN A 185 -4.02 -4.10 0.02
CA ASN A 185 -3.19 -5.28 -0.08
C ASN A 185 -4.05 -6.54 -0.02
N LEU A 186 -3.87 -7.42 -1.00
CA LEU A 186 -4.61 -8.66 -1.14
C LEU A 186 -3.68 -9.85 -0.90
N LEU A 187 -4.21 -10.86 -0.21
CA LEU A 187 -3.65 -12.22 -0.21
C LEU A 187 -4.15 -12.93 -1.47
N LEU A 188 -3.24 -13.25 -2.37
CA LEU A 188 -3.54 -13.71 -3.72
C LEU A 188 -3.02 -15.13 -3.95
N VAL A 189 -3.77 -15.87 -4.76
CA VAL A 189 -3.41 -17.20 -5.27
C VAL A 189 -3.73 -17.27 -6.76
N ARG A 190 -3.21 -18.29 -7.44
CA ARG A 190 -3.65 -18.65 -8.79
C ARG A 190 -5.10 -19.16 -8.76
N GLU A 191 -5.80 -19.04 -9.89
CA GLU A 191 -7.16 -19.59 -10.02
C GLU A 191 -7.24 -21.10 -9.79
N ASP A 192 -6.18 -21.85 -10.13
CA ASP A 192 -6.09 -23.30 -9.99
C ASP A 192 -5.65 -23.78 -8.59
N PHE A 193 -5.50 -22.85 -7.64
CA PHE A 193 -5.06 -23.19 -6.29
C PHE A 193 -6.09 -24.12 -5.60
N PRO A 194 -5.67 -25.22 -4.92
CA PRO A 194 -6.61 -26.20 -4.40
C PRO A 194 -7.65 -25.60 -3.44
N GLU A 195 -8.93 -25.91 -3.68
CA GLU A 195 -10.05 -25.32 -2.94
C GLU A 195 -9.96 -25.53 -1.43
N GLU A 196 -9.60 -26.73 -0.99
CA GLU A 196 -9.45 -27.06 0.42
C GLU A 196 -8.27 -26.31 1.07
N LEU A 197 -7.19 -26.08 0.33
CA LEU A 197 -6.07 -25.28 0.83
C LEU A 197 -6.46 -23.80 0.94
N ALA A 198 -7.19 -23.26 -0.06
CA ALA A 198 -7.70 -21.90 0.00
C ALA A 198 -8.63 -21.69 1.20
N TYR A 199 -9.53 -22.65 1.45
CA TYR A 199 -10.43 -22.66 2.60
C TYR A 199 -9.65 -22.65 3.92
N ALA A 200 -8.73 -23.60 4.09
CA ALA A 200 -7.93 -23.73 5.30
C ALA A 200 -7.05 -22.50 5.56
N LEU A 201 -6.39 -21.96 4.52
CA LEU A 201 -5.58 -20.75 4.63
C LEU A 201 -6.43 -19.54 5.03
N THR A 202 -7.58 -19.34 4.38
CA THR A 202 -8.48 -18.20 4.68
C THR A 202 -8.96 -18.25 6.13
N LEU A 203 -9.46 -19.41 6.59
CA LEU A 203 -9.86 -19.60 7.99
C LEU A 203 -8.70 -19.35 8.96
N THR A 204 -7.52 -19.87 8.65
CA THR A 204 -6.34 -19.73 9.51
C THR A 204 -5.93 -18.27 9.61
N THR A 205 -5.90 -17.54 8.51
CA THR A 205 -5.57 -16.10 8.49
C THR A 205 -6.51 -15.30 9.39
N MET A 206 -7.82 -15.61 9.38
CA MET A 206 -8.80 -14.90 10.21
C MET A 206 -8.71 -15.33 11.69
N ASN A 207 -8.70 -16.64 11.96
CA ASN A 207 -8.74 -17.17 13.33
C ASN A 207 -7.42 -17.02 14.09
N ARG A 208 -6.28 -16.96 13.39
CA ARG A 208 -4.93 -16.84 13.99
C ARG A 208 -4.34 -15.43 13.83
N ARG A 209 -5.18 -14.41 13.64
CA ARG A 209 -4.73 -13.00 13.52
C ARG A 209 -3.82 -12.57 14.66
N ALA A 210 -4.10 -12.97 15.90
CA ALA A 210 -3.25 -12.66 17.06
C ALA A 210 -1.82 -13.22 16.91
N ASP A 211 -1.66 -14.36 16.24
CA ASP A 211 -0.36 -14.98 15.97
C ASP A 211 0.35 -14.25 14.83
N LEU A 212 -0.37 -13.88 13.77
CA LEU A 212 0.14 -13.05 12.68
C LEU A 212 0.66 -11.70 13.19
N VAL A 213 -0.04 -11.08 14.15
CA VAL A 213 0.39 -9.81 14.77
C VAL A 213 1.73 -9.93 15.48
N ARG A 214 2.05 -11.08 16.07
CA ARG A 214 3.35 -11.30 16.73
C ARG A 214 4.47 -11.41 15.71
N ALA A 215 4.20 -11.97 14.53
CA ALA A 215 5.19 -12.09 13.46
C ALA A 215 5.33 -10.79 12.64
N ALA A 216 4.21 -10.08 12.43
CA ALA A 216 4.12 -8.86 11.63
C ALA A 216 3.07 -7.92 12.22
N PRO A 217 3.47 -6.79 12.85
CA PRO A 217 2.54 -5.85 13.47
C PRO A 217 1.44 -5.32 12.53
N VAL A 218 1.71 -5.24 11.22
CA VAL A 218 0.74 -4.83 10.18
C VAL A 218 -0.49 -5.73 10.13
N ALA A 219 -0.39 -6.99 10.58
CA ALA A 219 -1.54 -7.91 10.65
C ALA A 219 -2.65 -7.41 11.60
N ARG A 220 -2.38 -6.39 12.45
CA ARG A 220 -3.42 -5.70 13.21
C ARG A 220 -4.41 -4.95 12.31
N ALA A 221 -4.05 -4.63 11.08
CA ALA A 221 -4.95 -3.99 10.13
C ALA A 221 -5.88 -5.00 9.43
N ILE A 222 -5.68 -6.32 9.61
CA ILE A 222 -6.61 -7.34 9.09
C ILE A 222 -7.93 -7.21 9.83
N ASP A 223 -8.98 -6.85 9.11
CA ASP A 223 -10.35 -6.77 9.61
C ASP A 223 -11.22 -7.81 8.88
N PRO A 224 -11.69 -8.85 9.59
CA PRO A 224 -12.56 -9.87 9.02
C PRO A 224 -13.83 -9.32 8.36
N MET A 225 -14.36 -8.18 8.81
CA MET A 225 -15.60 -7.59 8.27
C MET A 225 -15.44 -7.09 6.84
N ILE A 226 -14.24 -6.62 6.49
CA ILE A 226 -13.93 -6.08 5.17
C ILE A 226 -12.95 -6.95 4.37
N ALA A 227 -12.54 -8.10 4.92
CA ALA A 227 -11.61 -9.04 4.28
C ALA A 227 -12.13 -9.58 2.94
N ILE A 228 -13.45 -9.59 2.74
CA ILE A 228 -14.10 -9.97 1.47
C ILE A 228 -14.05 -8.88 0.38
N MET A 229 -13.65 -7.64 0.72
CA MET A 229 -13.64 -6.50 -0.21
C MET A 229 -12.42 -6.52 -1.14
N THR A 230 -12.32 -7.58 -1.95
CA THR A 230 -11.14 -7.87 -2.79
C THR A 230 -11.28 -7.41 -4.24
N LEU A 231 -12.47 -6.95 -4.65
CA LEU A 231 -12.73 -6.53 -6.03
C LEU A 231 -11.74 -5.45 -6.50
N PRO A 232 -11.33 -5.48 -7.78
CA PRO A 232 -11.86 -6.31 -8.87
C PRO A 232 -11.35 -7.76 -8.90
N VAL A 233 -10.43 -8.17 -8.01
CA VAL A 233 -9.99 -9.57 -7.94
C VAL A 233 -11.06 -10.40 -7.23
N PRO A 234 -11.71 -11.37 -7.89
CA PRO A 234 -12.75 -12.17 -7.27
C PRO A 234 -12.16 -13.09 -6.19
N LEU A 235 -12.98 -13.43 -5.20
CA LEU A 235 -12.59 -14.38 -4.16
C LEU A 235 -12.38 -15.78 -4.76
N HIS A 236 -11.46 -16.53 -4.16
CA HIS A 236 -11.32 -17.95 -4.42
C HIS A 236 -12.52 -18.72 -3.87
N ARG A 237 -12.99 -19.77 -4.55
CA ARG A 237 -14.14 -20.58 -4.09
C ARG A 237 -13.98 -21.11 -2.67
N GLY A 238 -12.78 -21.59 -2.35
CA GLY A 238 -12.42 -22.01 -0.99
C GLY A 238 -12.47 -20.88 0.04
N ALA A 239 -12.07 -19.66 -0.34
CA ALA A 239 -12.18 -18.49 0.53
C ALA A 239 -13.65 -18.08 0.74
N GLU A 240 -14.49 -18.10 -0.29
CA GLU A 240 -15.93 -17.86 -0.16
C GLU A 240 -16.57 -18.84 0.83
N ARG A 241 -16.23 -20.13 0.74
CA ARG A 241 -16.67 -21.15 1.69
C ARG A 241 -16.21 -20.83 3.12
N ALA A 242 -14.97 -20.40 3.29
CA ALA A 242 -14.42 -20.04 4.60
C ALA A 242 -15.15 -18.85 5.23
N TYR A 243 -15.42 -17.79 4.47
CA TYR A 243 -16.16 -16.63 4.98
C TYR A 243 -17.62 -16.97 5.33
N ARG A 244 -18.28 -17.84 4.56
CA ARG A 244 -19.61 -18.35 4.93
C ARG A 244 -19.58 -19.12 6.25
N ALA A 245 -18.55 -19.94 6.48
CA ALA A 245 -18.37 -20.65 7.74
C ALA A 245 -18.13 -19.69 8.92
N LEU A 246 -17.25 -18.70 8.76
CA LEU A 246 -16.97 -17.68 9.79
C LEU A 246 -18.23 -16.90 10.18
N LYS A 247 -19.05 -16.50 9.20
CA LYS A 247 -20.33 -15.80 9.46
C LYS A 247 -21.31 -16.64 10.28
N ASN A 248 -21.29 -17.95 10.13
CA ASN A 248 -22.18 -18.85 10.88
C ASN A 248 -21.69 -19.14 12.31
N MET A 249 -20.48 -18.71 12.67
CA MET A 249 -19.87 -18.89 13.99
C MET A 249 -19.91 -17.63 14.86
N SER A 250 -20.27 -16.48 14.28
CA SER A 250 -20.41 -15.16 14.92
C SER A 250 -21.86 -14.83 15.22
#